data_AF-A0A9E3NPR8-F1
#
_entry.id   AF-A0A9E3NPR8-F1
#
_cell.length_a   1.000
_cell.length_b   1.000
_cell.length_c   1.000
_cell.angle_alpha   90.00
_cell.angle_beta   90.00
_cell.angle_gamma   90.00
#
_symmetry.space_group_name_H-M   'P 1'
#
loop_
_entity.id
_entity.type
_entity.pdbx_description
1 polymer ?
#
loop_
_entity_poly.entity_id
_entity_poly.type
_entity_poly.pdbx_seq_one_letter_code
_entity_poly.pdbx_strand_id
1 'polypeptide(L)'
;MNNPRLRVFRAAVDGLIESLDAVVRLASWKDGEEKPAPLLTSVAKLQDRLGAAERLAGSHFSGRATDVATVTEMRAVLRRLDAAHLAYCKRGGSGEEKNEAMIALATEVAATTALAHRWA
;
A
#
# COMPACT_ATOMS: atom_id res chain seq x y z
N MET A 1 -11.86 0.05 -17.22
CA MET A 1 -10.89 -1.07 -17.40
C MET A 1 -11.63 -2.42 -17.51
N ASN A 2 -11.57 -3.14 -18.64
CA ASN A 2 -12.39 -4.35 -18.90
C ASN A 2 -11.67 -5.70 -18.71
N ASN A 3 -10.36 -5.70 -18.42
CA ASN A 3 -9.60 -6.94 -18.22
C ASN A 3 -9.70 -7.40 -16.75
N PRO A 4 -10.26 -8.60 -16.46
CA PRO A 4 -10.39 -9.10 -15.10
C PRO A 4 -9.06 -9.23 -14.36
N ARG A 5 -7.96 -9.51 -15.07
CA ARG A 5 -6.64 -9.60 -14.45
C ARG A 5 -6.14 -8.24 -13.96
N LEU A 6 -6.37 -7.17 -14.73
CA LEU A 6 -6.03 -5.81 -14.29
C LEU A 6 -6.81 -5.41 -13.03
N ARG A 7 -8.06 -5.85 -12.90
CA ARG A 7 -8.86 -5.63 -11.69
C ARG A 7 -8.25 -6.28 -10.46
N VAL A 8 -7.61 -7.44 -10.59
CA VAL A 8 -6.91 -8.11 -9.47
C VAL A 8 -5.71 -7.27 -9.00
N PHE A 9 -4.88 -6.78 -9.92
CA PHE A 9 -3.75 -5.91 -9.57
C PHE A 9 -4.22 -4.62 -8.90
N ARG A 10 -5.25 -3.98 -9.47
CA ARG A 10 -5.85 -2.78 -8.88
C ARG A 10 -6.40 -3.03 -7.47
N ALA A 11 -7.19 -4.08 -7.28
CA ALA A 11 -7.74 -4.42 -5.97
C ALA A 11 -6.65 -4.67 -4.92
N ALA A 12 -5.51 -5.25 -5.34
CA ALA A 12 -4.37 -5.42 -4.46
C ALA A 12 -3.71 -4.08 -4.09
N VAL A 13 -3.56 -3.16 -5.05
CA VAL A 13 -3.06 -1.81 -4.76
C VAL A 13 -4.01 -1.06 -3.82
N ASP A 14 -5.30 -1.02 -4.15
CA ASP A 14 -6.33 -0.31 -3.36
C ASP A 14 -6.40 -0.86 -1.92
N GLY A 15 -6.37 -2.19 -1.77
CA GLY A 15 -6.37 -2.83 -0.45
C GLY A 15 -5.10 -2.51 0.34
N LEU A 16 -3.92 -2.52 -0.31
CA LEU A 16 -2.67 -2.20 0.37
C LEU A 16 -2.61 -0.72 0.80
N ILE A 17 -3.06 0.20 -0.05
CA ILE A 17 -3.23 1.63 0.29
C ILE A 17 -4.11 1.76 1.53
N GLU A 18 -5.28 1.12 1.55
CA GLU A 18 -6.22 1.21 2.68
C GLU A 18 -5.58 0.74 4.00
N SER A 19 -4.84 -0.38 3.97
CA SER A 19 -4.17 -0.87 5.18
C SER A 19 -3.03 0.04 5.64
N LEU A 20 -2.23 0.57 4.71
CA LEU A 20 -1.11 1.44 5.05
C LEU A 20 -1.57 2.83 5.49
N ASP A 21 -2.64 3.38 4.90
CA ASP A 21 -3.31 4.59 5.41
C ASP A 21 -3.78 4.39 6.84
N ALA A 22 -4.39 3.25 7.13
CA ALA A 22 -4.81 2.92 8.50
C ALA A 22 -3.64 2.83 9.47
N VAL A 23 -2.49 2.29 9.06
CA VAL A 23 -1.25 2.30 9.87
C VAL A 23 -0.81 3.73 10.18
N VAL A 24 -0.75 4.60 9.16
CA VAL A 24 -0.33 5.99 9.31
C VAL A 24 -1.26 6.72 10.28
N ARG A 25 -2.56 6.60 10.08
CA ARG A 25 -3.58 7.25 10.92
C ARG A 25 -3.56 6.74 12.36
N LEU A 26 -3.39 5.43 12.57
CA LEU A 26 -3.31 4.86 13.90
C LEU A 26 -2.00 5.22 14.64
N ALA A 27 -0.90 5.45 13.92
CA ALA A 27 0.36 5.85 14.52
C ALA A 27 0.35 7.29 15.05
N SER A 28 -0.44 8.17 14.43
CA SER A 28 -0.68 9.53 14.90
C SER A 28 -1.94 9.66 15.78
N TRP A 29 -2.58 8.55 16.13
CA TRP A 29 -3.80 8.57 16.93
C TRP A 29 -3.48 8.99 18.37
N LYS A 30 -4.32 9.83 18.95
CA LYS A 30 -4.11 10.34 20.31
C LYS A 30 -4.32 9.24 21.34
N ASP A 31 -3.40 9.18 22.31
CA ASP A 31 -3.53 8.29 23.46
C ASP A 31 -4.76 8.67 24.29
N GLY A 32 -5.59 7.68 24.65
CA GLY A 32 -6.82 7.85 25.43
C GLY A 32 -8.11 7.98 24.61
N GLU A 33 -8.02 8.12 23.28
CA GLU A 33 -9.18 8.04 22.39
C GLU A 33 -9.41 6.60 21.89
N GLU A 34 -10.68 6.17 21.81
CA GLU A 34 -11.02 4.87 21.23
C GLU A 34 -10.62 4.84 19.75
N LYS A 35 -9.86 3.81 19.36
CA LYS A 35 -9.42 3.64 17.97
C LYS A 35 -10.60 3.20 17.10
N PRO A 36 -10.86 3.85 15.95
CA PRO A 36 -11.97 3.47 15.09
C PRO A 36 -11.86 2.03 14.60
N ALA A 37 -12.91 1.24 14.80
CA ALA A 37 -12.99 -0.16 14.36
C ALA A 37 -12.63 -0.38 12.87
N PRO A 38 -13.00 0.52 11.93
CA PRO A 38 -12.57 0.38 10.54
C PRO A 38 -11.05 0.41 10.37
N LEU A 39 -10.35 1.32 11.07
CA LEU A 39 -8.88 1.40 10.96
C LEU A 39 -8.21 0.15 11.53
N LEU A 40 -8.71 -0.34 12.66
CA LEU A 40 -8.22 -1.59 13.26
C LEU A 40 -8.41 -2.78 12.31
N THR A 41 -9.56 -2.85 11.64
CA THR A 41 -9.86 -3.90 10.65
C THR A 41 -8.93 -3.82 9.44
N SER A 42 -8.67 -2.61 8.93
CA SER A 42 -7.78 -2.44 7.77
C SER A 42 -6.32 -2.74 8.12
N VAL A 43 -5.85 -2.40 9.32
CA VAL A 43 -4.51 -2.82 9.80
C VAL A 43 -4.43 -4.33 10.02
N ALA A 44 -5.46 -4.97 10.56
CA ALA A 44 -5.47 -6.41 10.76
C ALA A 44 -5.31 -7.21 9.44
N LYS A 45 -5.74 -6.64 8.32
CA LYS A 45 -5.59 -7.24 6.97
C LYS A 45 -4.23 -6.96 6.31
N LEU A 46 -3.37 -6.15 6.92
CA LEU A 46 -2.14 -5.67 6.29
C LEU A 46 -1.22 -6.81 5.89
N GLN A 47 -1.00 -7.78 6.77
CA GLN A 47 -0.09 -8.89 6.51
C GLN A 47 -0.55 -9.74 5.31
N ASP A 48 -1.85 -10.05 5.23
CA ASP A 48 -2.43 -10.77 4.08
C ASP A 48 -2.30 -9.98 2.78
N ARG A 49 -2.50 -8.66 2.85
CA ARG A 49 -2.41 -7.74 1.71
C ARG A 49 -0.97 -7.59 1.22
N LEU A 50 0.01 -7.52 2.12
CA LEU A 50 1.44 -7.54 1.78
C LEU A 50 1.83 -8.86 1.10
N GLY A 51 1.39 -10.00 1.64
CA GLY A 51 1.65 -11.30 1.01
C GLY A 51 0.98 -11.46 -0.36
N ALA A 52 -0.19 -10.86 -0.58
CA ALA A 52 -0.81 -10.79 -1.91
C ALA A 52 -0.04 -9.86 -2.86
N ALA A 53 0.38 -8.70 -2.37
CA ALA A 53 1.15 -7.71 -3.11
C ALA A 53 2.49 -8.28 -3.59
N GLU A 54 3.22 -8.98 -2.74
CA GLU A 54 4.49 -9.62 -3.07
C GLU A 54 4.32 -10.65 -4.20
N ARG A 55 3.33 -11.54 -4.07
CA ARG A 55 3.01 -12.54 -5.11
C ARG A 55 2.65 -11.90 -6.45
N LEU A 56 1.83 -10.85 -6.43
CA LEU A 56 1.42 -10.14 -7.64
C LEU A 56 2.56 -9.32 -8.24
N ALA A 57 3.42 -8.72 -7.42
CA ALA A 57 4.63 -8.04 -7.86
C ALA A 57 5.60 -9.00 -8.57
N GLY A 58 5.67 -10.27 -8.15
CA GLY A 58 6.54 -11.31 -8.72
C GLY A 58 5.99 -12.10 -9.92
N SER A 59 4.67 -12.15 -10.13
CA SER A 59 4.00 -12.92 -11.19
C SER A 59 4.39 -12.70 -12.68
N HIS A 60 3.95 -13.61 -13.55
CA HIS A 60 3.85 -13.47 -15.01
C HIS A 60 2.71 -12.55 -15.48
N PHE A 61 2.88 -11.56 -16.36
CA PHE A 61 1.73 -11.00 -17.09
C PHE A 61 2.00 -10.84 -18.60
N SER A 62 1.12 -11.41 -19.41
CA SER A 62 1.12 -11.29 -20.87
C SER A 62 -0.26 -10.85 -21.38
N GLY A 63 -0.28 -10.12 -22.49
CA GLY A 63 -1.50 -9.57 -23.07
C GLY A 63 -1.22 -8.41 -24.03
N ARG A 64 -2.20 -7.51 -24.18
CA ARG A 64 -2.04 -6.29 -24.97
C ARG A 64 -0.93 -5.43 -24.38
N ALA A 65 -0.15 -4.76 -25.22
CA ALA A 65 0.97 -3.92 -24.79
C ALA A 65 0.56 -2.85 -23.76
N THR A 66 -0.62 -2.25 -23.93
CA THR A 66 -1.20 -1.29 -22.98
C THR A 66 -1.47 -1.91 -21.61
N ASP A 67 -2.03 -3.12 -21.57
CA ASP A 67 -2.33 -3.82 -20.33
C ASP A 67 -1.03 -4.22 -19.61
N VAL A 68 -0.02 -4.66 -20.37
CA VAL A 68 1.30 -5.01 -19.84
C VAL A 68 1.97 -3.78 -19.21
N ALA A 69 1.90 -2.62 -19.86
CA ALA A 69 2.42 -1.38 -19.31
C ALA A 69 1.71 -0.99 -18.00
N THR A 70 0.38 -1.06 -17.95
CA THR A 70 -0.40 -0.79 -16.73
C THR A 70 -0.06 -1.76 -15.59
N VAL A 71 0.04 -3.07 -15.85
CA VAL A 71 0.44 -4.04 -14.83
C VAL A 71 1.86 -3.77 -14.33
N THR A 72 2.77 -3.40 -15.22
CA THR A 72 4.16 -3.08 -14.85
C THR A 72 4.20 -1.89 -13.88
N GLU A 73 3.40 -0.85 -14.14
CA GLU A 73 3.26 0.30 -13.24
C GLU A 73 2.67 -0.11 -11.88
N MET A 74 1.57 -0.87 -11.87
CA MET A 74 0.94 -1.36 -10.63
C MET A 74 1.92 -2.21 -9.78
N ARG A 75 2.73 -3.05 -10.42
CA ARG A 75 3.75 -3.86 -9.73
C ARG A 75 4.86 -3.02 -9.12
N ALA A 76 5.30 -1.99 -9.83
CA ALA A 76 6.29 -1.06 -9.30
C ALA A 76 5.75 -0.38 -8.04
N VAL A 77 4.49 0.07 -8.09
CA VAL A 77 3.77 0.64 -6.94
C VAL A 77 3.69 -0.33 -5.75
N LEU A 78 3.26 -1.59 -5.98
CA LEU A 78 3.18 -2.58 -4.90
C LEU A 78 4.52 -2.75 -4.18
N ARG A 79 5.63 -2.79 -4.94
CA ARG A 79 6.98 -2.89 -4.36
C ARG A 79 7.40 -1.63 -3.59
N ARG A 80 7.04 -0.44 -4.07
CA ARG A 80 7.36 0.81 -3.35
C ARG A 80 6.60 0.91 -2.03
N LEU A 81 5.31 0.55 -2.02
CA LEU A 81 4.50 0.52 -0.80
C LEU A 81 5.05 -0.48 0.23
N ASP A 82 5.40 -1.69 -0.21
CA ASP A 82 6.04 -2.70 0.64
C ASP A 82 7.37 -2.20 1.21
N ALA A 83 8.25 -1.64 0.36
CA ALA A 83 9.53 -1.08 0.79
C ALA A 83 9.38 0.07 1.80
N ALA A 84 8.43 0.99 1.57
CA ALA A 84 8.15 2.09 2.49
C ALA A 84 7.64 1.57 3.85
N HIS A 85 6.77 0.56 3.84
CA HIS A 85 6.30 -0.07 5.06
C HIS A 85 7.44 -0.78 5.82
N LEU A 86 8.29 -1.54 5.11
CA LEU A 86 9.46 -2.17 5.72
C LEU A 86 10.44 -1.14 6.28
N ALA A 87 10.64 0.00 5.63
CA ALA A 87 11.47 1.09 6.15
C ALA A 87 10.91 1.65 7.46
N TYR A 88 9.58 1.85 7.54
CA TYR A 88 8.91 2.25 8.78
C TYR A 88 9.08 1.20 9.89
N CYS A 89 8.91 -0.10 9.58
CA CYS A 89 9.05 -1.17 10.56
C CYS A 89 10.48 -1.41 11.04
N LYS A 90 11.49 -1.25 10.17
CA LYS A 90 12.90 -1.52 10.49
C LYS A 90 13.54 -0.45 11.36
N ARG A 91 13.01 0.77 11.36
CA ARG A 91 13.57 1.86 12.19
C ARG A 91 13.06 1.74 13.63
N GLY A 92 13.77 0.92 14.41
CA GLY A 92 13.70 0.88 15.87
C GLY A 92 14.57 1.93 16.56
N GLY A 93 14.91 3.02 15.85
CA GLY A 93 15.78 4.08 16.32
C GLY A 93 15.04 5.18 17.08
N SER A 94 15.64 6.37 17.16
CA SER A 94 15.09 7.49 17.92
C SER A 94 13.69 7.88 17.41
N GLY A 95 12.90 8.56 18.24
CA GLY A 95 11.54 8.98 17.86
C GLY A 95 11.50 9.81 16.56
N GLU A 96 12.58 10.54 16.25
CA GLU A 96 12.74 11.34 15.03
C GLU A 96 12.85 10.47 13.78
N GLU A 97 13.70 9.44 13.79
CA GLU A 97 13.89 8.53 12.66
C GLU A 97 12.61 7.74 12.33
N LYS A 98 11.85 7.37 13.37
CA LYS A 98 10.55 6.72 13.21
C LYS A 98 9.51 7.69 12.62
N ASN A 99 9.54 8.95 13.02
CA ASN A 99 8.66 9.99 12.50
C ASN A 99 8.96 10.31 11.02
N GLU A 100 10.23 10.42 10.64
CA GLU A 100 10.63 10.57 9.23
C GLU A 100 10.13 9.40 8.36
N ALA A 101 10.30 8.16 8.83
CA ALA A 101 9.85 6.99 8.10
C ALA A 101 8.30 6.94 8.01
N MET A 102 7.60 7.40 9.04
CA MET A 102 6.15 7.58 9.01
C MET A 102 5.72 8.60 7.96
N ILE A 103 6.39 9.77 7.90
CA ILE A 103 6.12 10.81 6.90
C ILE A 103 6.38 10.28 5.48
N ALA A 104 7.47 9.53 5.29
CA ALA A 104 7.80 8.92 4.00
C ALA A 104 6.72 7.90 3.58
N LEU A 105 6.27 7.04 4.50
CA LEU A 105 5.18 6.10 4.25
C LEU A 105 3.88 6.82 3.89
N ALA A 106 3.50 7.85 4.65
CA ALA A 106 2.32 8.67 4.38
C ALA A 106 2.38 9.34 2.99
N THR A 107 3.56 9.84 2.62
CA THR A 107 3.80 10.47 1.31
C THR A 107 3.61 9.47 0.18
N GLU A 108 4.16 8.25 0.29
CA GLU A 108 4.00 7.21 -0.74
C GLU A 108 2.53 6.75 -0.85
N VAL A 109 1.82 6.61 0.27
CA VAL A 109 0.38 6.28 0.29
C VAL A 109 -0.42 7.35 -0.45
N ALA A 110 -0.18 8.64 -0.15
CA ALA A 110 -0.85 9.75 -0.82
C ALA A 110 -0.54 9.82 -2.32
N ALA A 111 0.74 9.69 -2.69
CA ALA A 111 1.17 9.68 -4.09
C ALA A 111 0.54 8.51 -4.87
N THR A 112 0.47 7.33 -4.24
CA THR A 112 -0.13 6.15 -4.87
C THR A 112 -1.64 6.30 -5.00
N THR A 113 -2.31 6.86 -4.00
CA THR A 113 -3.75 7.14 -4.06
C THR A 113 -4.07 8.06 -5.24
N ALA A 114 -3.30 9.13 -5.44
CA ALA A 114 -3.44 10.02 -6.58
C ALA A 114 -3.19 9.29 -7.92
N LEU A 115 -2.21 8.39 -7.97
CA LEU A 115 -1.92 7.58 -9.16
C LEU A 115 -3.04 6.58 -9.48
N ALA A 116 -3.62 5.94 -8.46
CA ALA A 116 -4.62 4.88 -8.61
C ALA A 116 -5.89 5.38 -9.34
N HIS A 117 -6.22 6.66 -9.24
CA HIS A 117 -7.30 7.29 -10.02
C HIS A 117 -7.10 7.18 -11.54
N ARG A 118 -5.87 7.04 -12.03
CA ARG A 118 -5.59 6.85 -13.46
C ARG A 118 -5.98 5.46 -13.96
N TRP A 119 -6.16 4.50 -13.06
CA TRP A 119 -6.61 3.14 -13.38
C TRP A 119 -8.10 2.93 -13.10
N ALA A 120 -8.83 4.02 -12.83
CA ALA A 120 -10.27 4.05 -12.55
C ALA A 120 -11.12 3.42 -13.68
#